data_AF-A0A391NLW1-F1
#
_entry.id   AF-A0A391NLW1-F1
#
_cell.length_a   1.000
_cell.length_b   1.000
_cell.length_c   1.000
_cell.angle_alpha   90.00
_cell.angle_beta   90.00
_cell.angle_gamma   90.00
#
_symmetry.space_group_name_H-M   'P 1'
#
loop_
_entity.id
_entity.type
_entity.pdbx_description
1 polymer ?
#
loop_
_entity_poly.entity_id
_entity_poly.type
_entity_poly.pdbx_seq_one_letter_code
_entity_poly.pdbx_strand_id
1 'polypeptide(L)'
;MDVGERIEALSQVASCLRFLHSLGFVFGDLRAPNVMVRVNRAGYDSDNRIAVQDRVGVKLVDFEFCRGAGQPWPMVKYNTDLQYPKVLLEAMADSTKEWPTMTVSHDWEMLRSLSDWIISLMPSL
;
A
#
# COMPACT_ATOMS: atom_id res chain seq x y z
N MET A 1 7.56 -13.68 8.51
CA MET A 1 6.16 -13.25 8.65
C MET A 1 5.29 -14.38 8.16
N ASP A 2 4.42 -14.91 9.02
CA ASP A 2 3.47 -15.96 8.65
C ASP A 2 2.27 -15.40 7.85
N VAL A 3 1.37 -16.28 7.43
CA VAL A 3 0.21 -15.91 6.61
C VAL A 3 -0.75 -15.01 7.38
N GLY A 4 -0.97 -15.27 8.67
CA GLY A 4 -1.84 -14.46 9.53
C GLY A 4 -1.32 -13.04 9.66
N GLU A 5 -0.01 -12.89 9.89
CA GLU A 5 0.64 -11.58 9.98
C GLU A 5 0.60 -10.79 8.66
N ARG A 6 0.71 -11.47 7.52
CA ARG A 6 0.56 -10.84 6.18
C ARG A 6 -0.85 -10.33 5.95
N ILE A 7 -1.87 -11.12 6.32
CA ILE A 7 -3.28 -10.72 6.25
C ILE A 7 -3.55 -9.53 7.16
N GLU A 8 -3.01 -9.56 8.39
CA GLU A 8 -3.14 -8.45 9.33
C GLU A 8 -2.49 -7.17 8.78
N ALA A 9 -1.28 -7.28 8.19
CA ALA A 9 -0.61 -6.15 7.55
C ALA A 9 -1.47 -5.55 6.42
N LEU A 10 -2.00 -6.38 5.51
CA LEU A 10 -2.87 -5.92 4.42
C LEU A 10 -4.14 -5.23 4.93
N SER A 11 -4.75 -5.75 6.01
CA SER A 11 -5.91 -5.14 6.66
C SER A 11 -5.58 -3.76 7.24
N GLN A 12 -4.40 -3.60 7.83
CA GLN A 12 -3.94 -2.31 8.35
C GLN A 12 -3.60 -1.32 7.22
N VAL A 13 -2.99 -1.77 6.11
CA VAL A 13 -2.80 -0.94 4.90
C VAL A 13 -4.15 -0.42 4.41
N ALA A 14 -5.13 -1.31 4.24
CA ALA A 14 -6.48 -0.93 3.83
C ALA A 14 -7.13 0.08 4.78
N SER A 15 -6.88 -0.04 6.08
CA SER A 15 -7.39 0.89 7.09
C SER A 15 -6.71 2.27 6.99
N CYS A 16 -5.40 2.31 6.73
CA CYS A 16 -4.68 3.56 6.48
C CYS A 16 -5.20 4.28 5.22
N LEU A 17 -5.43 3.53 4.14
CA LEU A 17 -6.01 4.08 2.91
C LEU A 17 -7.42 4.62 3.13
N ARG A 18 -8.30 3.87 3.82
CA ARG A 18 -9.65 4.36 4.17
C ARG A 18 -9.59 5.66 4.96
N PHE A 19 -8.66 5.78 5.91
CA PHE A 19 -8.48 7.01 6.66
C PHE A 19 -8.06 8.18 5.75
N LEU A 20 -7.04 8.00 4.89
CA LEU A 20 -6.63 9.03 3.93
C LEU A 20 -7.76 9.43 2.97
N HIS A 21 -8.47 8.44 2.44
CA HIS A 21 -9.60 8.63 1.52
C HIS A 21 -10.75 9.39 2.21
N SER A 22 -11.00 9.13 3.50
CA SER A 22 -12.01 9.86 4.27
C SER A 22 -11.68 11.35 4.44
N LEU A 23 -10.40 11.72 4.34
CA LEU A 23 -9.92 13.10 4.33
C LEU A 23 -9.86 13.70 2.93
N GLY A 24 -10.29 12.96 1.89
CA GLY A 24 -10.26 13.39 0.50
C GLY A 24 -8.91 13.28 -0.18
N PHE A 25 -7.96 12.52 0.39
CA PHE A 25 -6.64 12.30 -0.20
C PHE A 25 -6.53 10.92 -0.86
N VAL A 26 -5.68 10.82 -1.88
CA VAL A 26 -5.26 9.57 -2.53
C VAL A 26 -3.76 9.45 -2.30
N PHE A 27 -3.30 8.29 -1.82
CA PHE A 27 -1.90 8.06 -1.48
C PHE A 27 -1.01 8.09 -2.72
N GLY A 28 -1.45 7.45 -3.81
CA GLY A 28 -0.87 7.60 -5.15
C GLY A 28 0.32 6.72 -5.45
N ASP A 29 1.08 6.27 -4.45
CA ASP A 29 2.28 5.46 -4.67
C ASP A 29 2.31 4.23 -3.75
N LEU A 30 1.18 3.51 -3.69
CA LEU A 30 1.09 2.29 -2.88
C LEU A 30 1.87 1.14 -3.54
N ARG A 31 2.99 0.78 -2.94
CA ARG A 31 3.86 -0.33 -3.35
C ARG A 31 4.67 -0.82 -2.16
N ALA A 32 5.22 -2.04 -2.27
CA ALA A 32 5.93 -2.69 -1.15
C ALA A 32 7.01 -1.81 -0.48
N PRO A 33 7.85 -1.03 -1.22
CA PRO A 33 8.83 -0.13 -0.60
C PRO A 33 8.22 0.96 0.30
N ASN A 34 6.99 1.37 0.02
CA ASN A 34 6.29 2.48 0.70
C ASN A 34 5.38 2.00 1.85
N VAL A 35 5.47 0.70 2.19
CA VAL A 35 4.75 0.09 3.31
C VAL A 35 5.78 -0.43 4.32
N MET A 36 5.90 0.27 5.45
CA MET A 36 6.70 -0.22 6.57
C MET A 36 5.86 -1.17 7.43
N VAL A 37 6.35 -2.40 7.62
CA VAL A 37 5.72 -3.38 8.51
C VAL A 37 6.65 -3.69 9.67
N ARG A 38 6.11 -3.62 10.88
CA ARG A 38 6.78 -4.01 12.12
C ARG A 38 6.02 -5.16 12.75
N VAL A 39 6.72 -6.24 13.07
CA VAL A 39 6.18 -7.34 13.86
C VAL A 39 6.80 -7.26 15.25
N ASN A 40 5.98 -6.97 16.25
CA ASN A 40 6.41 -7.07 17.65
C ASN A 40 6.09 -8.47 18.12
N ARG A 41 7.11 -9.26 18.43
CA ARG A 41 6.95 -10.61 18.97
C ARG A 41 6.72 -10.55 20.47
N ALA A 42 5.99 -11.53 20.99
CA ALA A 42 5.73 -11.68 22.39
C ALA A 42 7.03 -11.79 23.20
N GLY A 43 7.15 -10.94 24.21
CA GLY A 43 8.13 -11.09 25.29
C GLY A 43 7.44 -11.75 26.48
N TYR A 44 8.16 -12.65 27.15
CA TYR A 44 7.74 -13.21 28.43
C TYR A 44 8.32 -12.37 29.57
N ASP A 45 7.55 -12.14 30.63
CA ASP A 45 8.08 -11.56 31.87
C ASP A 45 8.90 -12.59 32.68
N SER A 46 9.46 -12.17 33.81
CA SER A 46 10.22 -13.05 34.72
C SER A 46 9.40 -14.21 35.30
N ASP A 47 8.07 -14.11 35.25
CA ASP A 47 7.12 -15.14 35.71
C ASP A 47 6.66 -16.04 34.54
N ASN A 48 7.31 -15.93 33.38
CA ASN A 48 6.99 -16.67 32.17
C ASN A 48 5.55 -16.45 31.66
N ARG A 49 4.95 -15.27 31.95
CA ARG A 49 3.67 -14.83 31.41
C ARG A 49 3.89 -13.99 30.15
N ILE A 50 2.91 -14.01 29.23
CA ILE A 50 2.94 -13.17 28.01
C ILE A 50 2.82 -11.70 28.43
N ALA A 51 3.91 -10.94 28.32
CA ALA A 51 3.95 -9.52 28.64
C ALA A 51 3.59 -8.63 27.43
N VAL A 52 3.78 -9.15 26.21
CA VAL A 52 3.43 -8.49 24.94
C VAL A 52 2.79 -9.54 24.03
N GLN A 53 1.66 -9.24 23.39
CA GLN A 53 1.11 -10.12 22.34
C GLN A 53 1.76 -9.83 21.00
N ASP A 54 1.85 -10.83 20.12
CA ASP A 54 2.26 -10.63 18.73
C ASP A 54 1.37 -9.55 18.09
N ARG A 55 2.00 -8.47 17.63
CA ARG A 55 1.31 -7.34 16.99
C ARG A 55 2.01 -6.95 15.71
N VAL A 56 1.27 -6.96 14.61
CA VAL A 56 1.68 -6.33 13.37
C VAL A 56 1.37 -4.83 13.47
N GLY A 57 2.28 -3.99 13.00
CA GLY A 57 2.09 -2.55 12.89
C GLY A 57 2.49 -2.10 11.51
N VAL A 58 1.60 -1.35 10.84
CA VAL A 58 1.84 -0.82 9.50
C VAL A 58 1.93 0.70 9.51
N LYS A 59 2.85 1.24 8.70
CA LYS A 59 2.88 2.65 8.35
C LYS A 59 3.05 2.80 6.84
N LEU A 60 2.24 3.68 6.24
CA LEU A 60 2.52 4.20 4.91
C LEU A 60 3.62 5.26 5.03
N VAL A 61 4.57 5.24 4.11
CA VAL A 61 5.67 6.21 4.03
C VAL A 61 5.84 6.69 2.60
N ASP A 62 6.56 7.79 2.41
CA ASP A 62 6.72 8.43 1.10
C ASP A 62 5.39 8.96 0.53
N PHE A 63 5.03 10.17 0.96
CA PHE A 63 3.80 10.86 0.58
C PHE A 63 4.01 11.84 -0.59
N GLU A 64 5.12 11.77 -1.31
CA GLU A 64 5.44 12.73 -2.37
C GLU A 64 4.35 12.80 -3.45
N PHE A 65 3.71 11.66 -3.74
CA PHE A 65 2.65 11.53 -4.73
C PHE A 65 1.25 11.68 -4.14
N CYS A 66 1.14 11.81 -2.81
CA CYS A 66 -0.16 11.98 -2.15
C CYS A 66 -0.77 13.33 -2.53
N ARG A 67 -2.02 13.31 -3.01
CA ARG A 67 -2.76 14.50 -3.46
C ARG A 67 -4.23 14.39 -3.13
N GLY A 68 -4.96 15.49 -3.25
CA GLY A 68 -6.41 15.47 -3.15
C GLY A 68 -7.04 14.64 -4.28
N ALA A 69 -8.11 13.92 -3.99
CA ALA A 69 -8.88 13.22 -5.02
C ALA A 69 -9.38 14.22 -6.08
N GLY A 70 -9.29 13.84 -7.35
CA GLY A 70 -9.58 14.71 -8.50
C GLY A 70 -8.43 15.64 -8.90
N GLN A 71 -7.33 15.72 -8.13
CA GLN A 71 -6.14 16.46 -8.55
C GLN A 71 -5.33 15.67 -9.58
N PRO A 72 -4.59 16.36 -10.48
CA PRO A 72 -3.71 15.68 -11.42
C PRO A 72 -2.58 14.93 -10.68
N TRP A 73 -2.12 13.84 -11.29
CA TRP A 73 -0.89 13.17 -10.85
C TRP A 73 0.33 14.11 -10.96
N PRO A 74 1.33 14.01 -10.06
CA PRO A 74 2.53 14.84 -10.13
C PRO A 74 3.23 14.79 -11.50
N MET A 75 3.58 15.94 -12.07
CA MET A 75 4.33 15.97 -13.33
C MET A 75 5.82 15.71 -13.08
N VAL A 76 6.18 14.44 -12.93
CA VAL A 76 7.56 13.99 -12.75
C VAL A 76 7.92 12.97 -13.83
N LYS A 77 9.21 12.65 -13.97
CA LYS A 77 9.62 11.53 -14.81
C LYS A 77 9.37 10.23 -14.06
N TYR A 78 8.35 9.50 -14.47
CA TYR A 78 8.01 8.21 -13.88
C TYR A 78 8.94 7.10 -14.36
N ASN A 79 9.28 6.19 -13.46
CA ASN A 79 9.99 4.96 -13.81
C ASN A 79 8.98 3.90 -14.27
N THR A 80 8.89 3.66 -15.57
CA THR A 80 7.94 2.71 -16.19
C THR A 80 8.19 1.24 -15.87
N ASP A 81 9.33 0.91 -15.24
CA ASP A 81 9.60 -0.45 -14.76
C ASP A 81 8.86 -0.77 -13.45
N LEU A 82 8.24 0.24 -12.82
CA LEU A 82 7.47 0.11 -11.60
C LEU A 82 5.97 -0.06 -11.90
N GLN A 83 5.26 -0.67 -10.96
CA GLN A 83 3.81 -0.80 -11.05
C GLN A 83 3.13 0.52 -10.67
N TYR A 84 2.15 0.91 -11.49
CA TYR A 84 1.24 2.02 -11.28
C TYR A 84 -0.18 1.60 -11.67
N PRO A 85 -1.21 2.37 -11.28
CA PRO A 85 -2.56 2.17 -11.78
C PRO A 85 -2.60 2.15 -13.31
N LYS A 86 -3.37 1.24 -13.89
CA LYS A 86 -3.44 1.01 -15.33
C LYS A 86 -3.71 2.28 -16.13
N VAL A 87 -4.62 3.14 -15.64
CA VAL A 87 -4.95 4.41 -16.30
C VAL A 87 -3.74 5.33 -16.44
N LEU A 88 -2.83 5.32 -15.45
CA LEU A 88 -1.62 6.13 -15.48
C LEU A 88 -0.60 5.55 -16.45
N LEU A 89 -0.42 4.23 -16.46
CA LEU A 89 0.44 3.54 -17.43
C LEU A 89 -0.02 3.77 -18.87
N GLU A 90 -1.34 3.71 -19.10
CA GLU A 90 -1.93 3.98 -20.40
C GLU A 90 -1.67 5.41 -20.89
N ALA A 91 -1.78 6.42 -20.01
CA ALA A 91 -1.48 7.81 -20.34
C ALA A 91 0.03 8.05 -20.58
N MET A 92 0.90 7.30 -19.90
CA MET A 92 2.35 7.34 -20.15
C MET A 92 2.75 6.73 -21.50
N ALA A 93 2.04 5.68 -21.93
CA ALA A 93 2.34 4.96 -23.17
C ALA A 93 1.81 5.68 -24.43
N ASP A 94 0.81 6.55 -24.29
CA ASP A 94 0.15 7.24 -25.39
C ASP A 94 0.09 8.75 -25.10
N SER A 95 0.96 9.51 -25.76
CA SER A 95 1.04 10.98 -25.62
C SER A 95 -0.21 11.72 -26.09
N THR A 96 -1.16 11.04 -26.74
CA THR A 96 -2.44 11.63 -27.16
C THR A 96 -3.51 11.52 -26.08
N LYS A 97 -3.33 10.67 -25.07
CA LYS A 97 -4.25 10.54 -23.95
C LYS A 97 -4.10 11.70 -22.98
N GLU A 98 -5.23 12.15 -22.45
CA GLU A 98 -5.24 13.11 -21.35
C GLU A 98 -4.61 12.50 -20.09
N TRP A 99 -3.84 13.33 -19.38
CA TRP A 99 -3.26 12.92 -18.11
C TRP A 99 -4.37 12.71 -17.07
N PRO A 100 -4.46 11.53 -16.42
CA PRO A 100 -5.58 11.24 -15.54
C PRO A 100 -5.53 12.09 -14.27
N THR A 101 -6.66 12.19 -13.57
CA THR A 101 -6.72 12.69 -12.20
C THR A 101 -6.62 11.53 -11.22
N MET A 102 -6.17 11.81 -10.00
CA MET A 102 -6.04 10.81 -8.95
C MET A 102 -7.40 10.46 -8.36
N THR A 103 -7.70 9.17 -8.22
CA THR A 103 -8.95 8.68 -7.63
C THR A 103 -8.66 7.63 -6.57
N VAL A 104 -9.57 7.47 -5.61
CA VAL A 104 -9.43 6.47 -4.54
C VAL A 104 -9.34 5.04 -5.10
N SER A 105 -9.96 4.76 -6.26
CA SER A 105 -9.86 3.45 -6.94
C SER A 105 -8.43 3.08 -7.33
N HIS A 106 -7.55 4.06 -7.54
CA HIS A 106 -6.16 3.80 -7.86
C HIS A 106 -5.40 3.14 -6.71
N ASP A 107 -5.59 3.62 -5.48
CA ASP A 107 -4.97 2.98 -4.31
C ASP A 107 -5.54 1.58 -4.08
N TRP A 108 -6.84 1.36 -4.36
CA TRP A 108 -7.46 0.04 -4.25
C TRP A 108 -6.96 -0.95 -5.30
N GLU A 109 -6.72 -0.48 -6.53
CA GLU A 109 -6.07 -1.26 -7.58
C GLU A 109 -4.67 -1.69 -7.13
N MET A 110 -3.88 -0.74 -6.61
CA MET A 110 -2.53 -1.03 -6.13
C MET A 110 -2.52 -1.97 -4.91
N LEU A 111 -3.49 -1.84 -4.00
CA LEU A 111 -3.61 -2.76 -2.86
C LEU A 111 -3.93 -4.18 -3.33
N ARG A 112 -4.78 -4.34 -4.35
CA ARG A 112 -5.06 -5.64 -4.94
C ARG A 112 -3.80 -6.24 -5.53
N SER A 113 -3.04 -5.48 -6.34
CA SER A 113 -1.77 -5.93 -6.90
C SER A 113 -0.77 -6.34 -5.82
N LEU A 114 -0.68 -5.58 -4.72
CA LEU A 114 0.17 -5.92 -3.57
C LEU A 114 -0.28 -7.21 -2.89
N SER A 115 -1.59 -7.40 -2.72
CA SER A 115 -2.18 -8.62 -2.15
C SER A 115 -1.89 -9.84 -3.02
N ASP A 116 -2.10 -9.74 -4.34
CA ASP A 116 -1.88 -10.83 -5.29
C ASP A 116 -0.39 -11.23 -5.33
N TRP A 117 0.51 -10.24 -5.30
CA TRP A 117 1.95 -10.48 -5.18
C TRP A 117 2.29 -11.22 -3.89
N ILE A 118 1.76 -10.80 -2.74
CA ILE A 118 1.98 -11.49 -1.45
C ILE A 118 1.47 -12.94 -1.50
N ILE A 119 0.30 -13.18 -2.08
CA ILE A 119 -0.29 -14.52 -2.22
C ILE A 119 0.58 -15.40 -3.12
N SER A 120 1.07 -14.87 -4.24
CA SER A 120 1.93 -15.63 -5.18
C SER A 120 3.26 -16.09 -4.57
N LEU A 121 3.73 -15.43 -3.51
CA LEU A 121 4.95 -15.80 -2.78
C LEU A 121 4.71 -16.90 -1.74
N MET A 122 3.45 -17.30 -1.50
CA MET A 122 3.14 -18.39 -0.60
C MET A 122 3.40 -19.74 -1.31
N PRO A 123 4.10 -20.70 -0.67
CA PRO A 123 4.18 -22.05 -1.21
C PRO A 123 2.75 -22.57 -1.43
N SER A 124 2.49 -23.15 -2.60
CA SER A 124 1.25 -23.89 -2.84
C SER A 124 1.11 -24.95 -1.76
N LEU A 125 0.02 -24.87 -0.99
CA LEU A 125 -0.35 -25.82 0.06
C LEU A 125 -0.39 -27.27 -0.47
#